data_AF-A0A131YPY5-F1
#
_entry.id   AF-A0A131YPY5-F1
#
_cell.length_a   1.000
_cell.length_b   1.000
_cell.length_c   1.000
_cell.angle_alpha   90.00
_cell.angle_beta   90.00
_cell.angle_gamma   90.00
#
_symmetry.space_group_name_H-M   'P 1'
#
loop_
_entity.id
_entity.type
_entity.pdbx_description
1 polymer ?
#
loop_
_entity_poly.entity_id
_entity_poly.type
_entity_poly.pdbx_seq_one_letter_code
_entity_poly.pdbx_strand_id
1 'polypeptide(L)'
;MTKLRTCLVLFITSVLCLVEVSWQATPYKEGKCYFEGKFYEPGENIYTKRCSMWSCIKTNSTHTYMHEKRCVRPLVQMGCRRLPGKEGIYPKCCPRFLCP
;
A
#
# COMPACT_ATOMS: atom_id res chain seq x y z
N MET A 1 21.23 49.48 0.97
CA MET A 1 21.59 48.07 1.27
C MET A 1 20.53 47.29 2.05
N THR A 2 19.52 47.92 2.67
CA THR A 2 18.49 47.24 3.47
C THR A 2 17.45 46.47 2.65
N LYS A 3 17.00 47.00 1.50
CA LYS A 3 16.03 46.33 0.60
C LYS A 3 16.48 44.96 0.10
N LEU A 4 17.78 44.78 -0.15
CA LEU A 4 18.32 43.53 -0.68
C LEU A 4 18.28 42.40 0.37
N ARG A 5 18.53 42.75 1.64
CA ARG A 5 18.48 41.80 2.76
C ARG A 5 17.05 41.31 3.03
N THR A 6 16.05 42.18 2.90
CA THR A 6 14.64 41.80 3.11
C THR A 6 14.15 40.81 2.06
N CYS A 7 14.54 40.99 0.79
CA CYS A 7 14.19 40.04 -0.26
C CYS A 7 14.87 38.68 -0.06
N LEU A 8 16.13 38.66 0.38
CA LEU A 8 16.89 37.43 0.62
C LEU A 8 16.29 36.60 1.76
N VAL A 9 15.85 37.27 2.84
CA VAL A 9 15.17 36.61 3.97
C VAL A 9 13.85 35.99 3.53
N LEU A 10 13.03 36.73 2.77
CA LEU A 10 11.75 36.22 2.24
C LEU A 10 11.95 35.00 1.33
N PHE A 11 12.98 35.02 0.48
CA PHE A 11 13.29 33.92 -0.42
C PHE A 11 13.69 32.66 0.37
N ILE A 12 14.58 32.80 1.35
CA ILE A 12 15.02 31.68 2.22
C ILE A 12 13.85 31.09 2.99
N THR A 13 12.98 31.93 3.59
CA THR A 13 11.80 31.44 4.32
C THR A 13 10.80 30.73 3.40
N SER A 14 10.64 31.17 2.16
CA SER A 14 9.72 30.51 1.21
C SER A 14 10.23 29.15 0.76
N VAL A 15 11.55 29.02 0.52
CA VAL A 15 12.18 27.76 0.12
C VAL A 15 12.15 26.75 1.28
N LEU A 16 12.38 27.21 2.52
CA LEU A 16 12.29 26.35 3.70
C LEU A 16 10.85 25.85 3.94
N CYS A 17 9.83 26.69 3.75
CA CYS A 17 8.42 26.26 3.85
C CYS A 17 8.04 25.23 2.77
N LEU A 18 8.60 25.34 1.57
CA LEU A 18 8.32 24.38 0.49
C LEU A 18 8.92 22.99 0.76
N VAL A 19 10.02 22.90 1.52
CA VAL A 19 10.63 21.61 1.88
C VAL A 19 9.75 20.82 2.85
N GLU A 20 9.05 21.48 3.77
CA GLU A 20 8.19 20.82 4.76
C GLU A 20 6.91 20.23 4.15
N VAL A 21 6.41 20.77 3.03
CA VAL A 21 5.19 20.26 2.37
C VAL A 21 5.43 18.94 1.61
N SER A 22 6.69 18.51 1.46
CA SER A 22 7.04 17.22 0.83
C SER A 22 6.82 15.99 1.74
N TRP A 23 6.35 16.19 2.98
CA TRP A 23 6.11 15.15 4.01
C TRP A 23 4.98 14.14 3.71
N GLN A 24 4.49 14.07 2.48
CA GLN A 24 3.75 12.89 1.99
C GLN A 24 4.66 11.83 1.35
N ALA A 25 5.98 12.02 1.36
CA ALA A 25 6.93 10.95 1.12
C ALA A 25 6.80 9.93 2.27
N THR A 26 5.96 8.91 2.08
CA THR A 26 6.01 7.66 2.86
C THR A 26 7.46 7.34 3.20
N PRO A 27 7.79 6.96 4.45
CA PRO A 27 9.17 6.76 4.83
C PRO A 27 9.72 5.62 3.96
N TYR A 28 10.52 5.97 2.97
CA TYR A 28 11.12 5.01 2.05
C TYR A 28 12.33 4.43 2.76
N LYS A 29 12.23 3.15 3.14
CA LYS A 29 13.37 2.38 3.59
C LYS A 29 13.79 1.49 2.44
N GLU A 30 15.00 1.70 1.95
CA GLU A 30 15.54 1.06 0.76
C GLU A 30 15.27 -0.45 0.76
N GLY A 31 14.60 -0.93 -0.28
CA GLY A 31 14.30 -2.35 -0.45
C GLY A 31 13.21 -2.93 0.46
N LYS A 32 12.46 -2.12 1.22
CA LYS A 32 11.35 -2.59 2.09
C LYS A 32 10.02 -1.95 1.72
N CYS A 33 8.93 -2.68 1.95
CA CYS A 33 7.59 -2.14 1.77
C CYS A 33 7.05 -1.51 3.06
N TYR A 34 6.36 -0.38 2.94
CA TYR A 34 5.65 0.25 4.05
C TYR A 34 4.15 -0.06 3.97
N PHE A 35 3.58 -0.59 5.05
CA PHE A 35 2.15 -0.90 5.14
C PHE A 35 1.66 -0.74 6.59
N GLU A 36 0.55 -0.02 6.79
CA GLU A 36 -0.08 0.21 8.10
C GLU A 36 0.89 0.58 9.24
N GLY A 37 1.87 1.44 8.97
CA GLY A 37 2.81 1.91 10.00
C GLY A 37 4.04 1.01 10.22
N LYS A 38 4.19 -0.07 9.45
CA LYS A 38 5.30 -1.03 9.59
C LYS A 38 6.04 -1.24 8.27
N PHE A 39 7.30 -1.65 8.40
CA PHE A 39 8.15 -2.05 7.30
C PHE A 39 8.19 -3.56 7.17
N TYR A 40 8.14 -4.04 5.93
CA TYR A 40 8.14 -5.45 5.59
C TYR A 40 9.24 -5.77 4.58
N GLU A 41 9.88 -6.91 4.75
CA GLU A 41 10.86 -7.46 3.82
C GLU A 41 10.17 -8.01 2.56
N PRO A 42 10.84 -7.98 1.41
CA PRO A 42 10.39 -8.69 0.23
C PRO A 42 10.06 -10.16 0.49
N GLY A 43 8.90 -10.60 0.01
CA GLY A 43 8.40 -11.97 0.20
C GLY A 43 7.50 -12.14 1.43
N GLU A 44 7.45 -11.16 2.35
CA GLU A 44 6.52 -11.22 3.48
C GLU A 44 5.07 -11.08 3.03
N ASN A 45 4.19 -11.86 3.68
CA ASN A 45 2.75 -11.83 3.47
C ASN A 45 2.05 -11.33 4.74
N ILE A 46 1.16 -10.36 4.57
CA ILE A 46 0.38 -9.74 5.64
C ILE A 46 -1.08 -10.08 5.41
N TYR A 47 -1.68 -10.76 6.38
CA TYR A 47 -3.07 -11.17 6.33
C TYR A 47 -3.94 -10.19 7.11
N THR A 48 -4.95 -9.64 6.44
CA THR A 48 -5.85 -8.66 7.06
C THR A 48 -7.20 -9.29 7.42
N LYS A 49 -7.94 -8.64 8.31
CA LYS A 49 -9.28 -9.07 8.74
C LYS A 49 -10.30 -9.13 7.59
N ARG A 50 -10.04 -8.45 6.45
CA ARG A 50 -10.96 -8.39 5.31
C ARG A 50 -10.81 -9.54 4.32
N CYS A 51 -10.23 -10.67 4.75
CA CYS A 51 -9.90 -11.79 3.88
C CYS A 51 -9.08 -11.37 2.66
N SER A 52 -8.07 -10.53 2.90
CA SER A 52 -7.08 -10.17 1.90
C SER A 52 -5.67 -10.46 2.40
N MET A 53 -4.77 -10.63 1.44
CA MET A 53 -3.35 -10.83 1.69
C MET A 53 -2.59 -9.76 0.94
N TRP A 54 -1.74 -9.02 1.65
CA TRP A 54 -0.80 -8.12 1.04
C TRP A 54 0.58 -8.78 0.99
N SER A 55 1.24 -8.70 -0.15
CA SER A 55 2.61 -9.22 -0.32
C SER A 55 3.55 -8.07 -0.62
N CYS A 56 4.69 -8.01 0.07
CA CYS A 56 5.77 -7.13 -0.33
C CYS A 56 6.54 -7.76 -1.49
N ILE A 57 6.48 -7.15 -2.67
CA ILE A 57 7.12 -7.67 -3.88
C ILE A 57 8.31 -6.79 -4.22
N LYS A 58 9.46 -7.43 -4.45
CA LYS A 58 10.66 -6.77 -4.98
C LYS A 58 10.60 -6.77 -6.50
N THR A 59 10.63 -5.58 -7.09
CA THR A 59 10.73 -5.42 -8.55
C THR A 59 12.18 -5.34 -8.99
N ASN A 60 13.03 -4.64 -8.24
CA ASN A 60 14.48 -4.59 -8.46
C ASN A 60 15.23 -4.35 -7.14
N SER A 61 16.54 -4.10 -7.17
CA SER A 61 17.36 -3.92 -5.95
C SER A 61 16.88 -2.80 -5.04
N THR A 62 16.27 -1.75 -5.58
CA THR A 62 15.84 -0.56 -4.84
C THR A 62 14.32 -0.46 -4.73
N HIS A 63 13.58 -0.97 -5.71
CA HIS A 63 12.14 -0.81 -5.81
C HIS A 63 11.40 -2.02 -5.27
N THR A 64 10.53 -1.75 -4.30
CA THR A 64 9.55 -2.70 -3.78
C THR A 64 8.17 -2.07 -3.79
N TYR A 65 7.13 -2.90 -3.82
CA TYR A 65 5.76 -2.42 -3.74
C TYR A 65 4.86 -3.42 -3.02
N MET A 66 3.78 -2.90 -2.45
CA MET A 66 2.74 -3.70 -1.81
C MET A 66 1.71 -4.16 -2.85
N HIS A 67 1.53 -5.47 -2.96
CA HIS A 67 0.56 -6.08 -3.84
C HIS A 67 -0.57 -6.73 -3.04
N GLU A 68 -1.80 -6.25 -3.21
CA GLU A 68 -2.97 -6.84 -2.57
C GLU A 68 -3.56 -7.99 -3.40
N LYS A 69 -3.85 -9.11 -2.74
CA LYS A 69 -4.70 -10.19 -3.25
C LYS A 69 -5.99 -10.23 -2.44
N ARG A 70 -7.12 -10.10 -3.13
CA ARG A 70 -8.48 -10.24 -2.57
C ARG A 70 -9.16 -11.46 -3.18
N CYS A 71 -10.21 -11.92 -2.52
CA CYS A 71 -11.06 -12.98 -3.06
C CYS A 71 -11.59 -12.61 -4.45
N VAL A 72 -11.46 -13.55 -5.39
CA VAL A 72 -11.98 -13.40 -6.75
C VAL A 72 -13.50 -13.27 -6.67
N ARG A 73 -14.05 -12.30 -7.39
CA ARG A 73 -15.48 -12.23 -7.69
C ARG A 73 -15.64 -12.83 -9.09
N PRO A 74 -15.89 -14.15 -9.23
CA PRO A 74 -16.19 -14.68 -10.54
C PRO A 74 -17.45 -14.01 -11.08
N LEU A 75 -17.47 -13.80 -12.39
CA LEU A 75 -18.72 -13.53 -13.10
C LEU A 75 -19.65 -14.70 -12.77
N VAL A 76 -20.80 -14.42 -12.17
CA VAL A 76 -21.73 -15.47 -11.74
C VAL A 76 -22.26 -16.15 -12.99
N GLN A 77 -21.70 -17.31 -13.30
CA GLN A 77 -22.20 -18.17 -14.36
C GLN A 77 -23.60 -18.67 -13.95
N MET A 78 -24.55 -18.65 -14.89
CA MET A 78 -25.91 -19.13 -14.64
C MET A 78 -25.86 -20.56 -14.08
N GLY A 79 -26.63 -20.79 -13.01
CA GLY A 79 -26.67 -22.08 -12.30
C GLY A 79 -25.70 -22.22 -11.13
N CYS A 80 -24.72 -21.32 -10.95
CA CYS A 80 -23.80 -21.40 -9.82
C CYS A 80 -24.37 -20.72 -8.56
N ARG A 81 -24.28 -21.39 -7.40
CA ARG A 81 -24.62 -20.83 -6.08
C ARG A 81 -23.37 -20.35 -5.37
N ARG A 82 -23.40 -19.11 -4.89
CA ARG A 82 -22.35 -18.55 -4.02
C ARG A 82 -22.53 -19.07 -2.59
N LEU A 83 -21.50 -19.69 -2.05
CA LEU A 83 -21.36 -19.97 -0.63
C LEU A 83 -20.63 -18.81 0.05
N PRO A 84 -21.09 -18.37 1.24
CA PRO A 84 -20.42 -17.33 1.99
C PRO A 84 -18.99 -17.77 2.36
N GLY A 85 -18.12 -16.78 2.54
CA GLY A 85 -16.79 -17.01 3.11
C GLY A 85 -16.89 -17.54 4.54
N LYS A 86 -15.95 -18.39 4.93
CA LYS A 86 -15.84 -18.89 6.31
C LYS A 86 -14.82 -18.08 7.08
N GLU A 87 -14.85 -18.19 8.41
CA GLU A 87 -13.74 -17.69 9.23
C GLU A 87 -12.41 -18.33 8.82
N GLY A 88 -11.33 -17.56 8.85
CA GLY A 88 -10.00 -18.02 8.52
C GLY A 88 -9.14 -16.96 7.85
N ILE A 89 -8.02 -17.42 7.28
CA ILE A 89 -7.01 -16.60 6.63
C ILE A 89 -7.13 -16.75 5.11
N TYR A 90 -6.81 -15.70 4.34
CA TYR A 90 -6.81 -15.77 2.88
C TYR A 90 -5.89 -16.90 2.38
N PRO A 91 -6.28 -17.69 1.36
CA PRO A 91 -7.52 -17.62 0.59
C PRO A 91 -8.67 -18.48 1.17
N LYS A 92 -8.48 -19.12 2.33
CA LYS A 92 -9.47 -20.06 2.91
C LYS A 92 -10.77 -19.39 3.35
N CYS A 93 -10.70 -18.11 3.75
CA CYS A 93 -11.87 -17.32 4.11
C CYS A 93 -12.67 -16.82 2.90
N CYS A 94 -12.23 -17.07 1.66
CA CYS A 94 -12.93 -16.59 0.48
C CYS A 94 -14.25 -17.34 0.23
N PRO A 95 -15.27 -16.64 -0.32
CA PRO A 95 -16.49 -17.29 -0.77
C PRO A 95 -16.17 -18.30 -1.88
N ARG A 96 -16.90 -19.41 -1.88
CA ARG A 96 -16.79 -20.45 -2.90
C ARG A 96 -18.03 -20.43 -3.78
N PHE A 97 -17.91 -20.94 -5.00
CA PHE A 97 -19.03 -21.08 -5.91
C PHE A 97 -19.21 -22.56 -6.20
N LEU A 98 -20.41 -23.04 -5.97
CA LEU A 98 -20.83 -24.38 -6.35
C LEU A 98 -21.63 -24.26 -7.64
N CYS A 99 -21.08 -24.79 -8.72
CA CYS A 99 -21.80 -24.96 -9.97
C CYS A 99 -22.21 -26.44 -10.09
N PRO A 100 -23.37 -26.74 -10.70
CA PRO A 100 -23.76 -28.12 -11.01
C PRO A 100 -22.74 -28.81 -11.93
#